data_AF-A0A556MWV0-F1
#
_entry.id   AF-A0A556MWV0-F1
#
_cell.length_a   1.000
_cell.length_b   1.000
_cell.length_c   1.000
_cell.angle_alpha   90.00
_cell.angle_beta   90.00
_cell.angle_gamma   90.00
#
_symmetry.space_group_name_H-M   'P 1'
#
loop_
_entity.id
_entity.type
_entity.pdbx_description
1 polymer ?
#
loop_
_entity_poly.entity_id
_entity_poly.type
_entity_poly.pdbx_seq_one_letter_code
_entity_poly.pdbx_strand_id
1 'polypeptide(L)'
;MLKRFLFTILSLVLLAGCGVDTIKSLLISMTDNRFRTLMPDSVQEYQASSYDRRSIAFDQPGWFTNRDASQYIRTEDVNGHKENVMLDVEGPGAIVRFWLTTFKRNGIIRIYFDNKPEPEITIPAYDLMKIGLPLGRALLQAHSSYEPKEKGGSTLYLPMPYAKHCKVTFEDKDTDNQPRYYQINYVKLNQAKTFSKKHLDDLKMLVDKTNDKLLHPDSVLIGRTTDIDQQIAPNGEAWLTCLRVRPAYVCCLSN
;
A
#
# COMPACT_ATOMS: atom_id res chain seq x y z
N MET A 1 -63.76 5.84 -20.30
CA MET A 1 -62.76 4.84 -20.71
C MET A 1 -61.37 5.33 -20.35
N LEU A 2 -60.67 4.51 -19.56
CA LEU A 2 -59.49 4.79 -18.75
C LEU A 2 -58.22 4.94 -19.60
N LYS A 3 -57.51 6.09 -19.56
CA LYS A 3 -56.17 6.23 -20.16
C LYS A 3 -55.12 6.56 -19.09
N ARG A 4 -54.66 5.47 -18.47
CA ARG A 4 -53.33 5.17 -17.92
C ARG A 4 -52.38 6.35 -17.63
N PHE A 5 -52.21 6.62 -16.33
CA PHE A 5 -50.99 7.20 -15.76
C PHE A 5 -49.80 6.26 -16.04
N LEU A 6 -48.81 6.71 -16.81
CA LEU A 6 -47.47 6.10 -16.80
C LEU A 6 -46.66 6.77 -15.69
N PHE A 7 -46.55 6.10 -14.54
CA PHE A 7 -45.50 6.39 -13.58
C PHE A 7 -44.20 5.78 -14.11
N THR A 8 -43.32 6.61 -14.65
CA THR A 8 -41.95 6.20 -14.98
C THR A 8 -41.17 6.11 -13.67
N ILE A 9 -41.12 4.91 -13.07
CA ILE A 9 -40.20 4.58 -12.00
C ILE A 9 -38.79 4.60 -12.60
N LEU A 10 -38.08 5.72 -12.40
CA LEU A 10 -36.65 5.82 -12.67
C LEU A 10 -35.94 4.94 -11.63
N SER A 11 -35.77 3.66 -11.96
CA SER A 11 -34.91 2.74 -11.22
C SER A 11 -33.48 3.27 -11.31
N LEU A 12 -33.07 3.96 -10.25
CA LEU A 12 -31.69 4.30 -9.98
C LEU A 12 -30.92 2.98 -9.83
N VAL A 13 -30.41 2.46 -10.94
CA VAL A 13 -29.41 1.39 -10.91
C VAL A 13 -28.18 2.01 -10.28
N LEU A 14 -28.04 1.82 -8.97
CA LEU A 14 -26.78 1.96 -8.27
C LEU A 14 -25.77 1.08 -9.01
N LEU A 15 -24.99 1.70 -9.88
CA LEU A 15 -23.71 1.17 -10.32
C LEU A 15 -22.88 0.94 -9.06
N ALA A 16 -23.00 -0.25 -8.49
CA ALA A 16 -22.00 -0.78 -7.59
C ALA A 16 -20.73 -0.89 -8.42
N GLY A 17 -19.94 0.19 -8.42
CA GLY A 17 -18.60 0.16 -8.97
C GLY A 17 -17.90 -1.05 -8.38
N CYS A 18 -17.28 -1.85 -9.25
CA CYS A 18 -16.33 -2.88 -8.84
C CYS A 18 -15.10 -2.16 -8.27
N GLY A 19 -15.27 -1.53 -7.11
CA GLY A 19 -14.31 -0.66 -6.47
C GLY A 19 -13.33 -1.50 -5.66
N VAL A 20 -12.05 -1.14 -5.75
CA VAL A 20 -11.04 -1.66 -4.84
C VAL A 20 -11.15 -0.87 -3.54
N ASP A 21 -12.10 -1.26 -2.69
CA ASP A 21 -12.49 -0.50 -1.49
C ASP A 21 -12.45 -1.33 -0.20
N THR A 22 -12.26 -2.65 -0.31
CA THR A 22 -12.14 -3.57 0.83
C THR A 22 -10.78 -4.28 0.84
N ILE A 23 -10.40 -4.83 1.99
CA ILE A 23 -9.21 -5.69 2.10
C ILE A 23 -9.30 -6.89 1.12
N LYS A 24 -10.50 -7.48 0.95
CA LYS A 24 -10.71 -8.59 0.00
C LYS A 24 -10.40 -8.17 -1.43
N SER A 25 -10.97 -7.06 -1.90
CA SER A 25 -10.72 -6.56 -3.26
C SER A 25 -9.27 -6.12 -3.45
N LEU A 26 -8.64 -5.54 -2.43
CA LEU A 26 -7.22 -5.16 -2.44
C LEU A 26 -6.30 -6.39 -2.53
N LEU A 27 -6.56 -7.45 -1.75
CA LEU A 27 -5.81 -8.70 -1.83
C LEU A 27 -5.96 -9.39 -3.20
N ILE A 28 -7.14 -9.31 -3.81
CA ILE A 28 -7.36 -9.80 -5.18
C ILE A 28 -6.54 -8.97 -6.17
N SER A 29 -6.58 -7.63 -6.08
CA SER A 29 -5.87 -6.76 -7.02
C SER A 29 -4.35 -6.92 -6.97
N MET A 30 -3.77 -7.28 -5.81
CA MET A 30 -2.32 -7.55 -5.68
C MET A 30 -1.82 -8.66 -6.61
N THR A 31 -2.70 -9.58 -7.02
CA THR A 31 -2.34 -10.75 -7.85
C THR A 31 -2.90 -10.70 -9.26
N ASP A 32 -3.61 -9.62 -9.59
CA ASP A 32 -4.24 -9.45 -10.88
C ASP A 32 -3.38 -8.54 -11.77
N ASN A 33 -2.75 -9.15 -12.77
CA ASN A 33 -1.86 -8.48 -13.72
C ASN A 33 -2.52 -7.35 -14.52
N ARG A 34 -3.86 -7.28 -14.57
CA ARG A 34 -4.57 -6.18 -15.24
C ARG A 34 -4.38 -4.85 -14.50
N PHE A 35 -4.26 -4.86 -13.18
CA PHE A 35 -3.99 -3.64 -12.40
C PHE A 35 -2.55 -3.14 -12.57
N ARG A 36 -1.61 -4.02 -12.97
CA ARG A 36 -0.21 -3.65 -13.21
C ARG A 36 0.01 -2.99 -14.57
N THR A 37 -0.91 -3.22 -15.50
CA THR A 37 -0.80 -2.83 -16.92
C THR A 37 -1.73 -1.69 -17.29
N LEU A 38 -2.82 -1.54 -16.53
CA LEU A 38 -3.62 -0.33 -16.53
C LEU A 38 -3.10 0.54 -15.40
N MET A 39 -2.27 1.54 -15.69
CA MET A 39 -2.15 2.66 -14.75
C MET A 39 -3.54 3.28 -14.65
N PRO A 40 -4.25 3.16 -13.52
CA PRO A 40 -5.51 3.86 -13.36
C PRO A 40 -5.14 5.32 -13.19
N ASP A 41 -5.54 6.19 -14.12
CA ASP A 41 -5.32 7.64 -14.04
C ASP A 41 -5.85 8.27 -12.73
N SER A 42 -6.62 7.51 -11.94
CA SER A 42 -7.34 7.93 -10.74
C SER A 42 -6.73 7.49 -9.41
N VAL A 43 -5.66 6.67 -9.36
CA VAL A 43 -5.08 6.21 -8.09
C VAL A 43 -3.75 6.90 -7.83
N GLN A 44 -3.74 7.80 -6.84
CA GLN A 44 -2.54 8.47 -6.35
C GLN A 44 -2.00 7.75 -5.11
N GLU A 45 -0.74 7.35 -5.17
CA GLU A 45 0.02 6.89 -4.02
C GLU A 45 0.72 8.07 -3.33
N TYR A 46 0.74 8.04 -2.01
CA TYR A 46 1.37 9.00 -1.14
C TYR A 46 2.30 8.28 -0.17
N GLN A 47 3.30 8.99 0.34
CA GLN A 47 4.26 8.45 1.30
C GLN A 47 4.41 9.40 2.49
N ALA A 48 4.30 8.86 3.69
CA ALA A 48 4.82 9.46 4.91
C ALA A 48 6.10 8.73 5.32
N SER A 49 7.16 9.42 5.70
CA SER A 49 8.43 8.79 6.06
C SER A 49 9.19 9.60 7.09
N SER A 50 10.27 9.00 7.61
CA SER A 50 11.21 9.65 8.50
C SER A 50 12.15 10.65 7.80
N TYR A 51 11.87 11.10 6.58
CA TYR A 51 12.75 11.98 5.82
C TYR A 51 13.05 13.30 6.54
N ASP A 52 14.24 13.86 6.32
CA ASP A 52 14.64 15.15 6.85
C ASP A 52 13.81 16.25 6.19
N ARG A 53 12.89 16.85 6.95
CA ARG A 53 11.97 17.89 6.45
C ARG A 53 12.66 19.18 5.99
N ARG A 54 13.97 19.30 6.23
CA ARG A 54 14.79 20.40 5.71
C ARG A 54 15.25 20.17 4.26
N SER A 55 15.14 18.95 3.75
CA SER A 55 15.35 18.65 2.33
C SER A 55 14.08 18.99 1.54
N ILE A 56 14.08 20.15 0.88
CA ILE A 56 12.90 20.73 0.23
C ILE A 56 12.99 20.62 -1.30
N ALA A 57 14.02 21.23 -1.90
CA ALA A 57 14.21 21.27 -3.36
C ALA A 57 15.68 21.51 -3.72
N PHE A 58 16.06 21.19 -4.97
CA PHE A 58 17.45 21.20 -5.45
C PHE A 58 18.16 22.55 -5.35
N ASP A 59 17.38 23.63 -5.37
CA ASP A 59 17.81 25.02 -5.32
C ASP A 59 17.61 25.68 -3.95
N GLN A 60 17.12 24.93 -2.95
CA GLN A 60 16.83 25.45 -1.61
C GLN A 60 17.89 25.04 -0.57
N PRO A 61 18.14 25.88 0.46
CA PRO A 61 18.97 25.47 1.59
C PRO A 61 18.43 24.19 2.22
N GLY A 62 19.32 23.23 2.46
CA GLY A 62 18.96 21.95 3.06
C GLY A 62 18.76 20.81 2.07
N TRP A 63 18.89 21.02 0.75
CA TRP A 63 18.83 19.95 -0.26
C TRP A 63 19.65 18.69 0.11
N PHE A 64 20.87 18.90 0.62
CA PHE A 64 21.80 17.83 1.02
C PHE A 64 21.67 17.38 2.48
N THR A 65 20.64 17.79 3.23
CA THR A 65 20.44 17.28 4.59
C THR A 65 20.01 15.82 4.54
N ASN A 66 20.51 15.03 5.49
CA ASN A 66 20.40 13.58 5.49
C ASN A 66 20.05 13.03 6.89
N ARG A 67 19.31 13.80 7.71
CA ARG A 67 18.82 13.30 9.02
C ARG A 67 17.46 12.64 8.86
N ASP A 68 17.41 11.61 8.01
CA ASP A 68 16.19 10.89 7.60
C ASP A 68 15.72 9.85 8.62
N ALA A 69 15.89 10.15 9.91
CA ALA A 69 15.51 9.28 11.01
C ALA A 69 14.71 10.05 12.07
N SER A 70 13.75 9.38 12.69
CA SER A 70 12.98 9.88 13.84
C SER A 70 12.24 11.19 13.58
N GLN A 71 11.92 11.47 12.32
CA GLN A 71 11.17 12.65 11.89
C GLN A 71 9.67 12.35 11.98
N TYR A 72 9.04 12.74 13.08
CA TYR A 72 7.60 12.54 13.32
C TYR A 72 6.81 13.81 12.98
N ILE A 73 5.50 13.67 12.71
CA ILE A 73 4.60 14.81 12.46
C ILE A 73 4.49 15.66 13.72
N ARG A 74 4.28 14.99 14.87
CA ARG A 74 4.16 15.58 16.21
C ARG A 74 4.28 14.47 17.27
N THR A 75 4.32 14.85 18.54
CA THR A 75 4.19 13.94 19.68
C THR A 75 2.93 14.30 20.46
N GLU A 76 2.11 13.31 20.78
CA GLU A 76 0.88 13.44 21.56
C GLU A 76 1.05 12.82 22.95
N ASP A 77 0.35 13.36 23.95
CA ASP A 77 0.17 12.70 25.24
C ASP A 77 -1.19 11.99 25.22
N VAL A 78 -1.17 10.67 25.36
CA VAL A 78 -2.36 9.81 25.28
C VAL A 78 -2.39 9.02 26.57
N ASN A 79 -3.34 9.31 27.47
CA ASN A 79 -3.54 8.57 28.72
C ASN A 79 -2.25 8.42 29.58
N GLY A 80 -1.36 9.42 29.56
CA GLY A 80 -0.14 9.42 30.37
C GLY A 80 1.08 8.77 29.71
N HIS A 81 0.99 8.36 28.44
CA HIS A 81 2.16 7.96 27.64
C HIS A 81 2.29 8.83 26.38
N LYS A 82 3.52 8.90 25.84
CA LYS A 82 3.84 9.71 24.67
C LYS A 82 3.74 8.88 23.39
N GLU A 83 3.06 9.42 22.38
CA GLU A 83 2.95 8.80 21.07
C GLU A 83 3.49 9.71 19.98
N ASN A 84 4.53 9.27 19.28
CA ASN A 84 5.07 9.97 18.12
C ASN A 84 4.26 9.62 16.88
N VAL A 85 3.64 10.62 16.25
CA VAL A 85 2.76 10.44 15.10
C VAL A 85 3.58 10.28 13.82
N MET A 86 3.49 9.11 13.18
CA MET A 86 4.22 8.75 11.95
C MET A 86 3.38 8.98 10.69
N LEU A 87 2.07 8.78 10.79
CA LEU A 87 1.08 9.03 9.74
C LEU A 87 -0.17 9.61 10.41
N ASP A 88 -0.80 10.59 9.77
CA ASP A 88 -2.09 11.14 10.18
C ASP A 88 -2.80 11.71 8.96
N VAL A 89 -3.80 10.97 8.45
CA VAL A 89 -4.43 11.26 7.16
C VAL A 89 -5.95 11.12 7.22
N GLU A 90 -6.63 12.12 6.66
CA GLU A 90 -8.08 12.18 6.56
C GLU A 90 -8.60 11.60 5.25
N GLY A 91 -9.86 11.16 5.28
CA GLY A 91 -10.60 10.62 4.15
C GLY A 91 -10.40 9.12 3.93
N PRO A 92 -11.14 8.53 2.96
CA PRO A 92 -11.01 7.12 2.65
C PRO A 92 -9.68 6.83 1.95
N GLY A 93 -9.04 5.73 2.35
CA GLY A 93 -7.76 5.32 1.80
C GLY A 93 -7.36 3.92 2.22
N ALA A 94 -6.14 3.52 1.89
CA ALA A 94 -5.54 2.28 2.37
C ALA A 94 -4.02 2.42 2.53
N ILE A 95 -3.49 1.95 3.67
CA ILE A 95 -2.04 1.67 3.76
C ILE A 95 -1.77 0.48 2.84
N VAL A 96 -0.76 0.61 1.98
CA VAL A 96 -0.39 -0.44 1.00
C VAL A 96 1.02 -0.97 1.21
N ARG A 97 1.89 -0.21 1.88
CA ARG A 97 3.21 -0.67 2.31
C ARG A 97 3.63 0.05 3.58
N PHE A 98 4.19 -0.69 4.52
CA PHE A 98 4.86 -0.14 5.70
C PHE A 98 6.24 -0.76 5.81
N TRP A 99 7.28 0.05 5.70
CA TRP A 99 8.67 -0.32 5.90
C TRP A 99 9.22 0.38 7.14
N LEU A 100 10.06 -0.31 7.90
CA LEU A 100 10.82 0.28 8.99
C LEU A 100 12.15 -0.45 9.21
N THR A 101 13.09 0.23 9.86
CA THR A 101 14.32 -0.38 10.39
C THR A 101 14.87 0.42 11.57
N THR A 102 15.59 -0.25 12.47
CA THR A 102 16.17 0.32 13.68
C THR A 102 17.25 -0.62 14.26
N PHE A 103 18.11 -0.08 15.13
CA PHE A 103 19.06 -0.86 15.92
C PHE A 103 18.50 -1.34 17.27
N LYS A 104 17.45 -0.68 17.76
CA LYS A 104 16.71 -1.06 18.98
C LYS A 104 15.21 -0.96 18.75
N ARG A 105 14.46 -1.89 19.31
CA ARG A 105 13.05 -2.11 18.97
C ARG A 105 12.09 -1.84 20.11
N ASN A 106 12.58 -1.34 21.26
CA ASN A 106 11.74 -1.18 22.43
C ASN A 106 10.73 -0.05 22.19
N GLY A 107 9.46 -0.38 22.34
CA GLY A 107 8.37 0.56 22.09
C GLY A 107 7.14 -0.13 21.57
N ILE A 108 6.16 0.66 21.15
CA ILE A 108 4.87 0.16 20.71
C ILE A 108 4.42 0.95 19.48
N ILE A 109 4.19 0.26 18.36
CA ILE A 109 3.52 0.86 17.20
C ILE A 109 2.01 0.62 17.32
N ARG A 110 1.21 1.64 17.03
CA ARG A 110 -0.25 1.57 17.04
C ARG A 110 -0.83 2.09 15.74
N ILE A 111 -1.88 1.44 15.24
CA ILE A 111 -2.63 1.87 14.06
C ILE A 111 -4.09 2.07 14.45
N TYR A 112 -4.54 3.30 14.29
CA TYR A 112 -5.89 3.77 14.56
C TYR A 112 -6.61 3.98 13.23
N PHE A 113 -7.87 3.59 13.19
CA PHE A 113 -8.74 3.82 12.04
C PHE A 113 -10.00 4.57 12.45
N ASP A 114 -10.48 5.40 11.53
CA ASP A 114 -11.74 6.12 11.60
C ASP A 114 -11.94 6.94 12.89
N ASN A 115 -10.87 7.59 13.37
CA ASN A 115 -10.88 8.39 14.60
C ASN A 115 -11.29 7.62 15.87
N LYS A 116 -11.19 6.28 15.86
CA LYS A 116 -11.41 5.49 17.07
C LYS A 116 -10.30 5.75 18.08
N PRO A 117 -10.62 5.91 19.37
CA PRO A 117 -9.62 6.13 20.41
C PRO A 117 -8.76 4.89 20.67
N GLU A 118 -9.29 3.69 20.37
CA GLU A 118 -8.57 2.43 20.53
C GLU A 118 -7.94 1.99 19.20
N PRO A 119 -6.67 1.51 19.21
CA PRO A 119 -6.01 1.04 18.01
C PRO A 119 -6.56 -0.32 17.55
N GLU A 120 -6.72 -0.50 16.25
CA GLU A 120 -7.08 -1.79 15.66
C GLU A 120 -5.88 -2.76 15.67
N ILE A 121 -4.68 -2.21 15.44
CA ILE A 121 -3.40 -2.95 15.47
C ILE A 121 -2.48 -2.34 16.53
N THR A 122 -1.93 -3.21 17.38
CA THR A 122 -0.87 -2.87 18.35
C THR A 122 0.28 -3.83 18.14
N ILE A 123 1.46 -3.30 17.84
CA ILE A 123 2.69 -4.06 17.62
C ILE A 123 3.60 -3.77 18.81
N PRO A 124 3.99 -4.78 19.62
CA PRO A 124 4.69 -4.59 20.88
C PRO A 124 6.20 -4.32 20.71
N ALA A 125 6.57 -3.69 19.59
CA ALA A 125 7.94 -3.33 19.22
C ALA A 125 7.91 -2.39 18.01
N TYR A 126 9.03 -1.71 17.76
CA TYR A 126 9.34 -1.12 16.45
C TYR A 126 9.76 -2.23 15.45
N ASP A 127 8.87 -3.20 15.22
CA ASP A 127 9.13 -4.42 14.43
C ASP A 127 7.84 -5.02 13.85
N LEU A 128 7.63 -4.87 12.54
CA LEU A 128 6.42 -5.39 11.87
C LEU A 128 6.32 -6.92 11.92
N MET A 129 7.41 -7.65 12.15
CA MET A 129 7.36 -9.11 12.32
C MET A 129 6.61 -9.52 13.59
N LYS A 130 6.39 -8.58 14.52
CA LYS A 130 5.63 -8.78 15.77
C LYS A 130 4.16 -8.38 15.66
N ILE A 131 3.66 -8.10 14.44
CA ILE A 131 2.28 -7.64 14.23
C ILE A 131 1.19 -8.65 14.67
N GLY A 132 1.54 -9.93 14.80
CA GLY A 132 0.63 -10.95 15.33
C GLY A 132 -0.52 -11.33 14.40
N LEU A 133 -0.39 -11.08 13.09
CA LEU A 133 -1.38 -11.45 12.08
C LEU A 133 -0.92 -12.71 11.31
N PRO A 134 -1.85 -13.58 10.85
CA PRO A 134 -1.52 -14.82 10.15
C PRO A 134 -1.14 -14.56 8.69
N LEU A 135 0.02 -13.93 8.47
CA LEU A 135 0.50 -13.52 7.15
C LEU A 135 1.65 -14.42 6.67
N GLY A 136 1.68 -14.71 5.37
CA GLY A 136 2.82 -15.36 4.73
C GLY A 136 3.92 -14.38 4.32
N ARG A 137 5.09 -14.93 3.94
CA ARG A 137 6.31 -14.16 3.63
C ARG A 137 6.19 -13.17 2.48
N ALA A 138 5.21 -13.29 1.59
CA ALA A 138 5.00 -12.32 0.52
C ALA A 138 4.41 -11.01 1.06
N LEU A 139 3.55 -11.12 2.09
CA LEU A 139 2.83 -10.01 2.69
C LEU A 139 3.58 -9.41 3.89
N LEU A 140 4.44 -10.18 4.55
CA LEU A 140 5.24 -9.73 5.68
C LEU A 140 6.67 -10.27 5.55
N GLN A 141 7.61 -9.35 5.36
CA GLN A 141 9.00 -9.66 5.03
C GLN A 141 9.95 -9.16 6.11
N ALA A 142 10.79 -10.06 6.61
CA ALA A 142 12.03 -9.69 7.29
C ALA A 142 13.09 -9.34 6.24
N HIS A 143 13.87 -8.27 6.47
CA HIS A 143 15.00 -7.95 5.58
C HIS A 143 16.20 -8.86 5.84
N SER A 144 17.16 -8.86 4.93
CA SER A 144 18.39 -9.66 5.07
C SER A 144 19.19 -9.33 6.34
N SER A 145 19.10 -8.11 6.85
CA SER A 145 19.75 -7.66 8.09
C SER A 145 18.92 -7.90 9.36
N TYR A 146 17.81 -8.64 9.27
CA TYR A 146 16.87 -8.82 10.36
C TYR A 146 17.39 -9.83 11.40
N GLU A 147 17.58 -9.37 12.62
CA GLU A 147 17.97 -10.15 13.78
C GLU A 147 16.83 -10.11 14.83
N PRO A 148 16.11 -11.22 15.07
CA PRO A 148 14.84 -11.20 15.81
C PRO A 148 14.84 -10.61 17.22
N LYS A 149 16.01 -10.53 17.87
CA LYS A 149 16.18 -10.04 19.25
C LYS A 149 16.93 -8.71 19.35
N GLU A 150 17.44 -8.18 18.24
CA GLU A 150 18.36 -7.04 18.25
C GLU A 150 17.87 -5.94 17.31
N LYS A 151 18.12 -6.09 16.02
CA LYS A 151 18.07 -5.01 15.02
C LYS A 151 17.56 -5.47 13.66
N GLY A 152 17.40 -4.51 12.76
CA GLY A 152 17.10 -4.73 11.35
C GLY A 152 15.66 -4.44 11.00
N GLY A 153 15.37 -4.48 9.70
CA GLY A 153 14.12 -4.00 9.15
C GLY A 153 13.14 -5.08 8.76
N SER A 154 11.90 -4.63 8.58
CA SER A 154 10.81 -5.44 8.06
C SER A 154 9.92 -4.61 7.15
N THR A 155 9.16 -5.28 6.29
CA THR A 155 8.17 -4.64 5.41
C THR A 155 6.87 -5.42 5.41
N LEU A 156 5.78 -4.70 5.59
CA LEU A 156 4.42 -5.18 5.48
C LEU A 156 3.81 -4.66 4.17
N TYR A 157 3.28 -5.58 3.36
CA TYR A 157 2.52 -5.30 2.13
C TYR A 157 1.03 -5.62 2.29
N LEU A 158 0.57 -5.95 3.51
CA LEU A 158 -0.85 -6.17 3.77
C LEU A 158 -1.61 -4.85 3.57
N PRO A 159 -2.59 -4.80 2.65
CA PRO A 159 -3.41 -3.60 2.47
C PRO A 159 -4.37 -3.43 3.65
N MET A 160 -4.35 -2.24 4.26
CA MET A 160 -5.22 -1.87 5.39
C MET A 160 -6.09 -0.67 5.01
N PRO A 161 -7.29 -0.88 4.45
CA PRO A 161 -8.22 0.20 4.10
C PRO A 161 -8.82 0.88 5.34
N TYR A 162 -9.22 2.14 5.20
CA TYR A 162 -9.88 2.95 6.23
C TYR A 162 -10.87 3.92 5.57
N ALA A 163 -12.04 4.09 6.19
CA ALA A 163 -13.16 4.82 5.59
C ALA A 163 -13.09 6.32 5.83
N LYS A 164 -12.57 6.74 6.99
CA LYS A 164 -12.60 8.15 7.42
C LYS A 164 -11.24 8.72 7.73
N HIS A 165 -10.37 7.94 8.36
CA HIS A 165 -9.11 8.43 8.90
C HIS A 165 -8.14 7.29 9.21
N CYS A 166 -6.84 7.55 9.09
CA CYS A 166 -5.80 6.66 9.57
C CYS A 166 -4.71 7.42 10.31
N LYS A 167 -4.38 6.96 11.53
CA LYS A 167 -3.24 7.43 12.29
C LYS A 167 -2.34 6.25 12.68
N VAL A 168 -1.05 6.41 12.44
CA VAL A 168 -0.01 5.47 12.88
C VAL A 168 0.88 6.20 13.86
N THR A 169 1.08 5.61 15.04
CA THR A 169 1.91 6.19 16.08
C THR A 169 2.97 5.21 16.57
N PHE A 170 4.01 5.75 17.19
CA PHE A 170 5.05 4.99 17.87
C PHE A 170 5.34 5.60 19.25
N GLU A 171 5.13 4.80 20.29
CA GLU A 171 5.62 5.08 21.64
C GLU A 171 7.04 4.51 21.76
N ASP A 172 8.03 5.39 21.77
CA ASP A 172 9.43 4.99 21.96
C ASP A 172 9.69 4.76 23.46
N LYS A 173 10.18 3.56 23.79
CA LYS A 173 10.50 3.17 25.18
C LYS A 173 12.00 3.07 25.43
N ASP A 174 12.82 3.24 24.39
CA ASP A 174 14.25 3.40 24.60
C ASP A 174 14.54 4.81 25.14
N THR A 175 15.49 4.89 26.06
CA THR A 175 15.95 6.17 26.63
C THR A 175 17.08 6.80 25.83
N ASP A 176 17.66 6.07 24.88
CA ASP A 176 18.66 6.59 23.96
C ASP A 176 18.02 7.01 22.63
N ASN A 177 18.46 8.16 22.10
CA ASN A 177 17.97 8.76 20.85
C ASN A 177 18.44 7.98 19.60
N GLN A 178 18.14 6.68 19.55
CA GLN A 178 18.46 5.83 18.42
C GLN A 178 17.61 6.22 17.19
N PRO A 179 18.19 6.12 15.99
CA PRO A 179 17.48 6.50 14.78
C PRO A 179 16.35 5.49 14.48
N ARG A 180 15.15 6.03 14.21
CA ARG A 180 13.96 5.28 13.77
C ARG A 180 13.68 5.60 12.32
N TYR A 181 13.87 4.63 11.43
CA TYR A 181 13.59 4.82 10.01
C TYR A 181 12.24 4.21 9.67
N TYR A 182 11.41 4.92 8.91
CA TYR A 182 10.14 4.39 8.42
C TYR A 182 9.71 5.00 7.09
N GLN A 183 8.87 4.25 6.38
CA GLN A 183 8.09 4.69 5.23
C GLN A 183 6.73 4.01 5.29
N ILE A 184 5.66 4.79 5.22
CA ILE A 184 4.28 4.33 5.16
C ILE A 184 3.70 4.86 3.86
N ASN A 185 3.51 3.96 2.91
CA ASN A 185 2.87 4.23 1.63
C ASN A 185 1.37 3.96 1.74
N TYR A 186 0.57 4.88 1.23
CA TYR A 186 -0.89 4.77 1.23
C TYR A 186 -1.49 5.33 -0.06
N VAL A 187 -2.68 4.85 -0.40
CA VAL A 187 -3.45 5.36 -1.54
C VAL A 187 -4.71 6.05 -1.03
N LYS A 188 -5.12 7.11 -1.72
CA LYS A 188 -6.46 7.71 -1.52
C LYS A 188 -7.49 6.94 -2.32
N LEU A 189 -8.65 6.68 -1.69
CA LEU A 189 -9.76 5.97 -2.31
C LEU A 189 -11.01 6.86 -2.25
N ASN A 190 -11.92 6.69 -3.22
CA ASN A 190 -13.21 7.41 -3.19
C ASN A 190 -14.10 6.91 -2.04
N GLN A 191 -13.98 5.63 -1.71
CA GLN A 191 -14.67 4.96 -0.62
C GLN A 191 -13.83 3.78 -0.16
N ALA A 192 -13.97 3.40 1.10
CA ALA A 192 -13.30 2.24 1.67
C ALA A 192 -14.13 1.64 2.80
N LYS A 193 -14.04 0.31 2.96
CA LYS A 193 -14.49 -0.38 4.17
C LYS A 193 -13.29 -0.63 5.06
N THR A 194 -13.36 -0.09 6.26
CA THR A 194 -12.26 -0.11 7.22
C THR A 194 -11.82 -1.53 7.56
N PHE A 195 -10.51 -1.69 7.60
CA PHE A 195 -9.81 -2.90 8.01
C PHE A 195 -10.25 -3.31 9.42
N SER A 196 -10.32 -4.62 9.65
CA SER A 196 -10.37 -5.19 10.99
C SER A 196 -9.68 -6.55 11.02
N LYS A 197 -9.07 -6.89 12.16
CA LYS A 197 -8.42 -8.21 12.34
C LYS A 197 -9.42 -9.35 12.15
N LYS A 198 -10.63 -9.19 12.68
CA LYS A 198 -11.71 -10.18 12.53
C LYS A 198 -12.02 -10.48 11.06
N HIS A 199 -12.16 -9.45 10.22
CA HIS A 199 -12.43 -9.65 8.80
C HIS A 199 -11.21 -10.23 8.05
N LEU A 200 -9.99 -9.91 8.48
CA LEU A 200 -8.78 -10.56 7.95
C LEU A 200 -8.79 -12.07 8.27
N ASP A 201 -9.18 -12.47 9.47
CA ASP A 201 -9.27 -13.88 9.89
C ASP A 201 -10.29 -14.64 9.02
N ASP A 202 -11.45 -14.03 8.74
CA ASP A 202 -12.46 -14.59 7.83
C ASP A 202 -11.92 -14.78 6.38
N LEU A 203 -10.86 -14.06 6.02
CA LEU A 203 -10.22 -14.10 4.71
C LEU A 203 -8.94 -14.96 4.68
N LYS A 204 -8.66 -15.78 5.71
CA LYS A 204 -7.42 -16.56 5.80
C LYS A 204 -7.08 -17.32 4.50
N MET A 205 -8.04 -18.02 3.90
CA MET A 205 -7.79 -18.76 2.66
C MET A 205 -7.39 -17.84 1.49
N LEU A 206 -7.96 -16.63 1.43
CA LEU A 206 -7.60 -15.65 0.41
C LEU A 206 -6.20 -15.10 0.68
N VAL A 207 -5.88 -14.79 1.93
CA VAL A 207 -4.53 -14.37 2.35
C VAL A 207 -3.48 -15.41 1.95
N ASP A 208 -3.74 -16.68 2.24
CA ASP A 208 -2.85 -17.79 1.89
C ASP A 208 -2.67 -17.90 0.36
N LYS A 209 -3.77 -17.82 -0.41
CA LYS A 209 -3.74 -17.83 -1.88
C LYS A 209 -3.00 -16.63 -2.48
N THR A 210 -3.26 -15.43 -1.97
CA THR A 210 -2.58 -14.21 -2.39
C THR A 210 -1.08 -14.33 -2.12
N ASN A 211 -0.71 -14.80 -0.93
CA ASN A 211 0.68 -15.01 -0.58
C ASN A 211 1.39 -16.01 -1.50
N ASP A 212 0.77 -17.17 -1.74
CA ASP A 212 1.33 -18.20 -2.62
C ASP A 212 1.52 -17.67 -4.05
N LYS A 213 0.48 -17.00 -4.58
CA LYS A 213 0.50 -16.43 -5.93
C LYS A 213 1.56 -15.34 -6.12
N LEU A 214 1.83 -14.54 -5.09
CA LEU A 214 2.88 -13.51 -5.14
C LEU A 214 4.29 -14.12 -5.16
N LEU A 215 4.48 -15.30 -4.55
CA LEU A 215 5.76 -16.02 -4.55
C LEU A 215 5.94 -16.88 -5.79
N HIS A 216 4.84 -17.35 -6.35
CA HIS A 216 4.78 -18.21 -7.52
C HIS A 216 3.86 -17.56 -8.56
N PRO A 217 4.27 -16.40 -9.14
CA PRO A 217 3.47 -15.73 -10.15
C PRO A 217 3.28 -16.65 -11.36
N ASP A 218 2.15 -16.54 -12.04
CA ASP A 218 1.94 -17.32 -13.25
C ASP A 218 3.00 -16.97 -14.30
N SER A 219 3.67 -17.98 -14.82
CA SER A 219 4.51 -17.88 -16.02
C SER A 219 3.62 -17.76 -17.27
N VAL A 220 2.82 -16.70 -17.40
CA VAL A 220 2.03 -16.49 -18.62
C VAL A 220 2.89 -15.81 -19.67
N LEU A 221 3.61 -16.62 -20.46
CA LEU A 221 4.05 -16.25 -21.81
C LEU A 221 3.01 -16.76 -22.82
N ILE A 222 1.76 -16.30 -22.73
CA ILE A 222 0.80 -16.42 -23.84
C ILE A 222 0.84 -15.09 -24.58
N GLY A 223 1.95 -14.90 -25.28
CA GLY A 223 2.12 -13.82 -26.25
C GLY A 223 1.95 -14.39 -27.66
N ARG A 224 1.45 -13.56 -28.58
CA ARG A 224 1.61 -13.84 -30.00
C ARG A 224 2.88 -13.12 -30.45
N THR A 225 3.90 -13.87 -30.86
CA THR A 225 5.04 -13.27 -31.55
C THR A 225 4.53 -12.62 -32.83
N THR A 226 4.89 -11.35 -33.02
CA THR A 226 4.62 -10.62 -34.25
C THR A 226 5.98 -10.17 -34.77
N ASP A 227 6.40 -10.77 -35.87
CA ASP A 227 7.69 -10.48 -36.49
C ASP A 227 7.54 -9.37 -37.52
N ILE A 228 8.55 -8.52 -37.62
CA ILE A 228 8.72 -7.56 -38.71
C ILE A 228 10.07 -7.84 -39.38
N ASP A 229 10.02 -8.19 -40.66
CA ASP A 229 11.20 -8.36 -41.50
C ASP A 229 11.22 -7.23 -42.53
N GLN A 230 11.85 -6.11 -42.15
CA GLN A 230 11.92 -4.91 -42.97
C GLN A 230 13.30 -4.26 -42.86
N GLN A 231 13.90 -3.92 -43.99
CA GLN A 231 15.13 -3.13 -44.04
C GLN A 231 14.78 -1.64 -43.85
N ILE A 232 15.29 -1.03 -42.78
CA ILE A 232 15.08 0.39 -42.48
C ILE A 232 16.32 1.18 -42.91
N ALA A 233 16.16 2.19 -43.75
CA ALA A 233 17.22 3.11 -44.14
C ALA A 233 17.65 4.02 -42.96
N PRO A 234 18.83 4.66 -42.98
CA PRO A 234 19.18 5.67 -41.97
C PRO A 234 18.09 6.74 -41.84
N ASN A 235 17.63 6.99 -40.60
CA ASN A 235 16.50 7.88 -40.27
C ASN A 235 15.12 7.44 -40.79
N GLY A 236 14.97 6.19 -41.24
CA GLY A 236 13.67 5.60 -41.56
C GLY A 236 12.93 5.13 -40.30
N GLU A 237 11.62 4.97 -40.43
CA GLU A 237 10.73 4.44 -39.39
C GLU A 237 10.00 3.20 -39.90
N ALA A 238 9.73 2.24 -39.01
CA ALA A 238 8.85 1.10 -39.27
C ALA A 238 7.85 0.96 -38.12
N TRP A 239 6.66 0.46 -38.44
CA TRP A 239 5.55 0.37 -37.48
C TRP A 239 5.09 -1.07 -37.36
N LEU A 240 5.03 -1.57 -36.12
CA LEU A 240 4.41 -2.84 -35.79
C LEU A 240 3.09 -2.55 -35.07
N THR A 241 1.96 -2.95 -35.65
CA THR A 241 0.67 -2.81 -34.97
C THR A 241 0.38 -4.05 -34.14
N CYS A 242 0.61 -3.98 -32.84
CA CYS A 242 0.15 -4.99 -31.91
C CYS A 242 -1.36 -4.81 -31.69
N LEU A 243 -2.18 -5.74 -32.20
CA LEU A 243 -3.63 -5.74 -31.92
C LEU A 243 -3.84 -5.76 -30.41
N ARG A 244 -4.63 -4.81 -29.90
CA ARG A 244 -4.97 -4.68 -28.46
C ARG A 244 -5.92 -5.81 -28.06
N VAL A 245 -5.39 -7.02 -27.86
CA VAL A 245 -6.17 -8.14 -27.34
C VAL A 245 -6.26 -7.99 -25.82
N ARG A 246 -7.17 -7.16 -25.32
CA ARG A 246 -7.49 -7.00 -23.87
C ARG A 246 -6.42 -6.26 -23.03
N PRO A 247 -6.76 -5.79 -21.81
CA PRO A 247 -6.10 -4.62 -21.20
C PRO A 247 -4.67 -4.81 -20.67
N ALA A 248 -4.06 -5.99 -20.77
CA ALA A 248 -2.88 -6.33 -19.99
C ALA A 248 -1.78 -7.00 -20.83
N TYR A 249 -1.09 -6.22 -21.66
CA TYR A 249 0.09 -6.68 -22.38
C TYR A 249 1.22 -5.65 -22.30
N VAL A 250 2.45 -6.16 -22.11
CA VAL A 250 3.72 -5.44 -22.25
C VAL A 250 4.30 -5.84 -23.61
N CYS A 251 4.60 -4.88 -24.48
CA CYS A 251 5.38 -5.15 -25.68
C CYS A 251 6.87 -5.10 -25.34
N CYS A 252 7.58 -6.20 -25.58
CA CYS A 252 9.03 -6.24 -25.50
C CYS A 252 9.59 -6.35 -26.92
N LEU A 253 10.52 -5.47 -27.28
CA LEU A 253 11.34 -5.60 -28.48
C LEU A 253 12.57 -6.43 -28.13
N SER A 254 12.84 -7.47 -28.91
CA SER A 254 14.09 -8.23 -28.86
C SER A 254 14.76 -8.15 -30.23
N ASN A 255 16.03 -7.77 -30.24
CA ASN A 255 16.91 -7.80 -31.42
C ASN A 255 17.61 -9.15 -31.55
#